data_AF-A0A8T2PIH4-F1
#
_entry.id   AF-A0A8T2PIH4-F1
#
_cell.length_a   1.000
_cell.length_b   1.000
_cell.length_c   1.000
_cell.angle_alpha   90.00
_cell.angle_beta   90.00
_cell.angle_gamma   90.00
#
_symmetry.space_group_name_H-M   'P 1'
#
loop_
_entity.id
_entity.type
_entity.pdbx_description
1 polymer ?
#
loop_
_entity_poly.entity_id
_entity_poly.type
_entity_poly.pdbx_seq_one_letter_code
_entity_poly.pdbx_strand_id
1 'polypeptide(L)'
;MPNAPHTKTRLRTTAILFRPFSSSVVMAKRTKKVGIVGKYGTRYGASLRKMVKKIEISQHAKYTCSFCGKTKMKRKAVGIWSCGSCMKIVAGGAWTYK
;
A
#
# COMPACT_ATOMS: atom_id res chain seq x y z
N MET A 1 -5.81 -77.29 11.75
CA MET A 1 -6.34 -77.01 10.41
C MET A 1 -7.86 -76.95 10.50
N PRO A 2 -8.60 -76.12 9.73
CA PRO A 2 -8.20 -75.03 8.82
C PRO A 2 -8.82 -73.67 9.27
N ASN A 3 -8.61 -72.47 8.74
CA ASN A 3 -7.65 -71.80 7.86
C ASN A 3 -7.98 -70.31 8.04
N ALA A 4 -6.98 -69.43 8.17
CA ALA A 4 -7.20 -68.00 7.91
C ALA A 4 -7.40 -67.79 6.39
N PRO A 5 -8.12 -66.74 5.95
CA PRO A 5 -7.37 -65.73 5.20
C PRO A 5 -7.83 -64.28 5.41
N HIS A 6 -6.82 -63.40 5.47
CA HIS A 6 -6.71 -62.06 4.88
C HIS A 6 -7.99 -61.31 4.44
N THR A 7 -8.15 -60.05 4.88
CA THR A 7 -8.09 -58.87 3.98
C THR A 7 -8.33 -57.52 4.69
N LYS A 8 -7.30 -56.67 4.60
CA LYS A 8 -7.32 -55.22 4.30
C LYS A 8 -8.20 -54.29 5.14
N THR A 9 -7.51 -53.57 6.03
CA THR A 9 -7.56 -52.11 6.19
C THR A 9 -8.50 -51.38 5.22
N ARG A 10 -9.52 -50.72 5.76
CA ARG A 10 -10.14 -49.56 5.10
C ARG A 10 -10.42 -48.48 6.13
N LEU A 11 -9.39 -47.69 6.41
CA LEU A 11 -9.55 -46.33 6.89
C LEU A 11 -10.57 -45.66 5.96
N ARG A 12 -11.80 -45.43 6.45
CA ARG A 12 -12.72 -44.53 5.77
C ARG A 12 -12.21 -43.12 6.07
N THR A 13 -11.31 -42.68 5.20
CA THR A 13 -10.90 -41.29 5.04
C THR A 13 -12.15 -40.44 4.87
N THR A 14 -12.65 -39.87 5.97
CA THR A 14 -13.49 -38.67 5.88
C THR A 14 -12.58 -37.60 5.32
N ALA A 15 -12.73 -37.37 4.01
CA ALA A 15 -12.14 -36.22 3.35
C ALA A 15 -12.65 -34.97 4.06
N ILE A 16 -11.85 -34.50 5.02
CA ILE A 16 -11.89 -33.14 5.52
C ILE A 16 -11.82 -32.29 4.27
N LEU A 17 -12.94 -31.66 3.91
CA LEU A 17 -12.97 -30.61 2.90
C LEU A 17 -12.09 -29.49 3.43
N PHE A 18 -10.79 -29.60 3.15
CA PHE A 18 -9.84 -28.50 3.19
C PHE A 18 -10.31 -27.53 2.11
N ARG A 19 -11.35 -26.75 2.42
CA ARG A 19 -11.55 -25.46 1.79
C ARG A 19 -10.27 -24.69 2.09
N PRO A 20 -9.43 -24.38 1.09
CA PRO A 20 -8.32 -23.48 1.33
C PRO A 20 -8.96 -22.16 1.71
N PHE A 21 -8.84 -21.80 2.99
CA PHE A 21 -9.19 -20.47 3.47
C PHE A 21 -8.22 -19.51 2.78
N SER A 22 -8.61 -19.06 1.58
CA SER A 22 -7.94 -18.03 0.80
C SER A 22 -8.02 -16.75 1.61
N SER A 23 -7.04 -16.58 2.48
CA SER A 23 -6.82 -15.40 3.29
C SER A 23 -6.16 -14.35 2.40
N SER A 24 -6.95 -13.81 1.46
CA SER A 24 -6.64 -12.50 0.89
C SER A 24 -6.84 -11.48 2.01
N VAL A 25 -5.76 -11.17 2.73
CA VAL A 25 -5.78 -10.12 3.75
C VAL A 25 -5.97 -8.78 3.04
N VAL A 26 -7.22 -8.37 2.85
CA VAL A 26 -7.58 -7.08 2.29
C VAL A 26 -7.19 -6.03 3.33
N MET A 27 -6.17 -5.22 3.03
CA MET A 27 -5.70 -4.16 3.93
C MET A 27 -6.88 -3.23 4.27
N ALA A 28 -7.33 -3.26 5.53
CA ALA A 28 -8.49 -2.49 5.96
C ALA A 28 -8.20 -0.98 5.92
N LYS A 29 -9.11 -0.20 5.32
CA LYS A 29 -9.01 1.26 5.27
C LYS A 29 -9.12 1.85 6.69
N ARG A 30 -7.99 2.24 7.28
CA ARG A 30 -7.92 2.74 8.67
C ARG A 30 -8.74 4.01 8.93
N THR A 31 -8.88 4.90 7.95
CA THR A 31 -9.54 6.20 8.16
C THR A 31 -10.53 6.53 7.05
N LYS A 32 -11.72 7.04 7.42
CA LYS A 32 -12.76 7.47 6.47
C LYS A 32 -12.42 8.82 5.81
N LYS A 33 -12.09 9.84 6.63
CA LYS A 33 -11.94 11.24 6.18
C LYS A 33 -10.51 11.78 6.24
N VAL A 34 -9.77 11.46 7.31
CA VAL A 34 -8.53 12.17 7.66
C VAL A 34 -7.33 11.75 6.79
N GLY A 35 -7.07 10.47 6.56
CA GLY A 35 -5.90 10.02 5.80
C GLY A 35 -4.59 10.39 6.50
N ILE A 36 -3.60 10.92 5.75
CA ILE A 36 -2.24 11.23 6.23
C ILE A 36 -2.21 12.21 7.42
N VAL A 37 -3.17 13.14 7.49
CA VAL A 37 -3.29 14.10 8.61
C VAL A 37 -3.84 13.48 9.89
N GLY A 38 -4.09 12.16 9.92
CA GLY A 38 -4.39 11.42 11.14
C GLY A 38 -3.29 11.52 12.20
N LYS A 39 -2.04 11.79 11.79
CA LYS A 39 -0.90 12.00 12.71
C LYS A 39 -1.10 13.16 13.70
N TYR A 40 -1.92 14.15 13.35
CA TYR A 40 -2.17 15.31 14.22
C TYR A 40 -3.23 15.03 15.30
N GLY A 41 -3.95 13.89 15.24
CA GLY A 41 -4.99 13.54 16.20
C GLY A 41 -6.13 14.56 16.21
N THR A 42 -6.60 14.94 17.40
CA THR A 42 -7.67 15.94 17.61
C THR A 42 -7.21 17.39 17.52
N ARG A 43 -5.89 17.64 17.46
CA ARG A 43 -5.30 18.98 17.55
C ARG A 43 -5.54 19.85 16.30
N TYR A 44 -5.45 21.18 16.48
CA TYR A 44 -5.50 22.24 15.46
C TYR A 44 -6.84 22.49 14.75
N GLY A 45 -7.85 21.63 14.92
CA GLY A 45 -9.16 21.81 14.29
C GLY A 45 -9.23 21.33 12.84
N ALA A 46 -10.44 21.33 12.26
CA ALA A 46 -10.70 20.66 10.98
C ALA A 46 -10.25 21.46 9.76
N SER A 47 -10.35 22.79 9.78
CA SER A 47 -10.01 23.65 8.62
C SER A 47 -8.52 23.54 8.27
N LEU A 48 -7.64 23.75 9.25
CA LEU A 48 -6.19 23.65 9.09
C LEU A 48 -5.77 22.27 8.57
N ARG A 49 -6.33 21.19 9.15
CA ARG A 49 -6.02 19.81 8.73
C ARG A 49 -6.48 19.52 7.29
N LYS A 50 -7.57 20.11 6.81
CA LYS A 50 -8.00 19.97 5.41
C LYS A 50 -7.02 20.64 4.45
N MET A 51 -6.48 21.81 4.80
CA MET A 51 -5.48 22.50 3.99
C MET A 51 -4.16 21.73 3.96
N VAL A 52 -3.65 21.36 5.13
CA VAL A 52 -2.41 20.57 5.26
C VAL A 52 -2.51 19.24 4.54
N LYS A 53 -3.68 18.57 4.57
CA LYS A 53 -3.90 17.33 3.82
C LYS A 53 -3.64 17.50 2.32
N LYS A 54 -4.12 18.58 1.71
CA LYS A 54 -3.91 18.84 0.27
C LYS A 54 -2.41 18.98 -0.05
N ILE A 55 -1.71 19.75 0.78
CA ILE A 55 -0.27 20.01 0.66
C ILE A 55 0.56 18.73 0.91
N GLU A 56 0.18 17.95 1.93
CA GLU A 56 0.88 16.71 2.28
C GLU A 56 0.70 15.61 1.23
N ILE A 57 -0.46 15.55 0.58
CA ILE A 57 -0.70 14.62 -0.51
C ILE A 57 0.15 15.01 -1.71
N SER A 58 0.14 16.28 -2.12
CA SER A 58 0.89 16.71 -3.31
C SER A 58 2.40 16.53 -3.14
N GLN A 59 2.95 16.84 -1.96
CA GLN A 59 4.40 16.70 -1.74
C GLN A 59 4.90 15.25 -1.74
N HIS A 60 4.08 14.31 -1.24
CA HIS A 60 4.44 12.88 -1.16
C HIS A 60 4.01 12.10 -2.39
N ALA A 61 3.25 12.72 -3.30
CA ALA A 61 2.89 12.12 -4.57
C ALA A 61 4.15 11.86 -5.42
N LYS A 62 4.09 10.78 -6.20
CA LYS A 62 5.08 10.52 -7.25
C LYS A 62 4.58 11.17 -8.52
N TYR A 63 5.42 11.97 -9.17
CA TYR A 63 5.07 12.61 -10.43
C TYR A 63 5.78 11.95 -11.62
N THR A 64 5.21 12.16 -12.81
CA THR A 64 5.80 11.78 -14.10
C THR A 64 6.96 12.70 -14.42
N CYS A 65 8.14 12.13 -14.65
CA CYS A 65 9.33 12.89 -15.06
C CYS A 65 9.28 13.20 -16.55
N SER A 66 9.44 14.47 -16.95
CA SER A 66 9.43 14.91 -18.36
C SER A 66 10.60 14.36 -19.19
N PHE A 67 11.70 13.94 -18.54
CA PHE A 67 12.89 13.43 -19.23
C PHE A 67 12.80 11.94 -19.55
N CYS A 68 12.26 11.13 -18.65
CA CYS A 68 12.26 9.66 -18.80
C CYS A 68 10.87 9.02 -18.85
N GLY A 69 9.79 9.80 -18.75
CA GLY A 69 8.39 9.34 -18.75
C GLY A 69 7.95 8.55 -17.51
N LYS A 70 8.88 8.03 -16.71
CA LYS A 70 8.60 7.23 -15.51
C LYS A 70 8.02 8.06 -14.35
N THR A 71 7.07 7.50 -13.60
CA THR A 71 6.47 8.07 -12.37
C THR A 71 7.35 7.88 -11.13
N LYS A 72 8.60 8.34 -11.23
CA LYS A 72 9.63 8.20 -10.18
C LYS A 72 10.17 9.54 -9.69
N MET A 73 9.50 10.65 -10.02
CA MET A 73 9.88 11.95 -9.49
C MET A 73 9.38 12.10 -8.05
N LYS A 74 10.28 12.47 -7.14
CA LYS A 74 9.99 12.74 -5.73
C LYS A 74 10.69 14.03 -5.28
N ARG A 75 10.06 14.72 -4.34
CA ARG A 75 10.64 15.90 -3.69
C ARG A 75 11.82 15.49 -2.81
N LYS A 76 12.96 16.19 -2.94
CA LYS A 76 14.10 16.07 -2.01
C LYS A 76 14.12 17.20 -0.99
N ALA A 77 13.95 18.43 -1.46
CA ALA A 77 13.88 19.62 -0.61
C ALA A 77 12.77 20.56 -1.10
N VAL A 78 12.56 21.70 -0.42
CA VAL A 78 11.66 22.74 -0.91
C VAL A 78 12.13 23.22 -2.29
N GLY A 79 11.25 23.16 -3.28
CA GLY A 79 11.55 23.57 -4.65
C GLY A 79 12.52 22.67 -5.42
N ILE A 80 13.09 21.63 -4.79
CA ILE A 80 14.04 20.71 -5.44
C ILE A 80 13.41 19.33 -5.56
N TRP A 81 13.27 18.89 -6.80
CA TRP A 81 12.70 17.60 -7.16
C TRP A 81 13.76 16.73 -7.81
N SER A 82 13.74 15.43 -7.53
CA SER A 82 14.69 14.48 -8.12
C SER A 82 13.98 13.26 -8.69
N CYS A 83 14.46 12.79 -9.82
CA CYS A 83 13.98 11.57 -10.42
C CYS A 83 14.84 10.38 -9.98
N GLY A 84 14.22 9.34 -9.42
CA GLY A 84 14.96 8.13 -9.02
C GLY A 84 15.48 7.28 -10.20
N SER A 85 14.98 7.49 -11.42
CA SER A 85 15.42 6.71 -12.60
C SER A 85 16.49 7.39 -13.43
N CYS A 86 16.31 8.67 -13.79
CA CYS A 86 17.29 9.40 -14.60
C CYS A 86 18.27 10.23 -13.76
N MET A 87 18.12 10.22 -12.43
CA MET A 87 18.93 10.99 -11.46
C MET A 87 18.99 12.50 -11.71
N LYS A 88 18.16 13.02 -12.62
CA LYS A 88 18.03 14.46 -12.87
C LYS A 88 17.36 15.15 -11.68
N ILE A 89 17.90 16.31 -11.34
CA ILE A 89 17.36 17.23 -10.34
C ILE A 89 16.76 18.41 -11.08
N VAL A 90 15.57 18.82 -10.67
CA VAL A 90 14.77 19.85 -11.33
C VAL A 90 14.24 20.80 -10.28
N ALA A 91 14.30 22.10 -10.58
CA ALA A 91 13.63 23.12 -9.79
C ALA A 91 12.13 23.14 -10.10
N GLY A 92 11.28 23.28 -9.08
CA GLY A 92 9.83 23.30 -9.25
C GLY A 92 9.13 23.97 -8.07
N GLY A 93 7.81 23.80 -7.98
CA GLY A 93 7.02 24.33 -6.88
C GLY A 93 7.41 23.73 -5.52
N ALA A 94 7.08 24.44 -4.44
CA ALA A 94 7.38 23.99 -3.08
C ALA A 94 6.67 22.66 -2.73
N TRP A 95 5.45 22.46 -3.24
CA TRP A 95 4.60 21.31 -2.90
C TRP A 95 4.05 20.57 -4.14
N THR A 96 4.24 21.12 -5.35
CA THR A 96 3.77 20.57 -6.63
C THR A 96 4.92 20.54 -7.63
N TYR A 97 4.98 19.48 -8.45
CA TYR A 97 6.03 19.26 -9.47
C TYR A 97 5.60 19.70 -10.89
N LYS A 98 4.69 20.67 -11.01
CA LYS A 98 4.30 21.22 -12.29
C LYS A 98 4.00 22.70 -12.12
#